data_AF-A0A2M9XX09-F1
#
_entry.id   AF-A0A2M9XX09-F1
#
_cell.length_a   1.000
_cell.length_b   1.000
_cell.length_c   1.000
_cell.angle_alpha   90.00
_cell.angle_beta   90.00
_cell.angle_gamma   90.00
#
_symmetry.space_group_name_H-M   'P 1'
#
loop_
_entity.id
_entity.type
_entity.pdbx_description
1 polymer ?
#
loop_
_entity_poly.entity_id
_entity_poly.type
_entity_poly.pdbx_seq_one_letter_code
_entity_poly.pdbx_strand_id
1 'polypeptide(L)'
;LLETVFSILIAPIYMIYHSIFVFSVLFNKRITWGPQNRDAGSGYHISYILSSFFGVTILGFVSAYISYSHSTMLFLLTMPIWIGWILAIPLVLFTGKEQKVLGKILDSSFWNPNLSLIHRLEEELRTHKNSYLEGREFFFALIHPVFRNEHKQLQGNKQYQSKLSKSTEEDLETLLHQGPKVLERKSLLKILSNRELLDSFYQKFWTSKKETWASEWKTVWKEINPSFFPSISNSKKNDSSPQ
;
A
#
# COMPACT_ATOMS: atom_id res chain seq x y z
N LEU A 1 -9.02 -12.23 -27.31
CA LEU A 1 -10.08 -13.26 -27.30
C LEU A 1 -10.36 -13.78 -25.89
N LEU A 2 -9.39 -14.36 -25.16
CA LEU A 2 -9.60 -14.81 -23.77
C LEU A 2 -10.12 -13.69 -22.86
N GLU A 3 -9.49 -12.52 -22.92
CA GLU A 3 -9.91 -11.31 -22.19
C GLU A 3 -11.34 -10.88 -22.54
N THR A 4 -11.74 -10.99 -23.80
CA THR A 4 -13.09 -10.68 -24.27
C THR A 4 -14.11 -11.63 -23.67
N VAL A 5 -13.84 -12.94 -23.68
CA VAL A 5 -14.71 -13.96 -23.05
C VAL A 5 -14.82 -13.72 -21.55
N PHE A 6 -13.68 -13.45 -20.89
CA PHE A 6 -13.66 -13.12 -19.47
C PHE A 6 -14.48 -11.86 -19.15
N SER A 7 -14.35 -10.83 -19.98
CA SER A 7 -15.10 -9.57 -19.86
C SER A 7 -16.61 -9.77 -20.02
N ILE A 8 -17.02 -10.61 -20.99
CA ILE A 8 -18.42 -10.96 -21.23
C ILE A 8 -19.01 -11.70 -20.01
N LEU A 9 -18.25 -12.61 -19.41
CA LEU A 9 -18.72 -13.40 -18.25
C LEU A 9 -18.74 -12.59 -16.95
N ILE A 10 -17.81 -11.65 -16.76
CA ILE A 10 -17.73 -10.86 -15.52
C ILE A 10 -18.70 -9.68 -15.49
N ALA A 11 -19.07 -9.12 -16.67
CA ALA A 11 -19.97 -7.98 -16.74
C ALA A 11 -21.34 -8.23 -16.06
N PRO A 12 -22.03 -9.37 -16.26
CA PRO A 12 -23.26 -9.70 -15.52
C PRO A 12 -23.08 -9.80 -14.01
N ILE A 13 -21.90 -10.22 -13.53
CA ILE A 13 -21.59 -10.28 -12.10
C ILE A 13 -21.50 -8.85 -11.55
N TYR A 14 -20.77 -7.97 -12.25
CA TYR A 14 -20.68 -6.56 -11.87
C TYR A 14 -22.03 -5.86 -11.85
N MET A 15 -22.92 -6.19 -12.79
CA MET A 15 -24.26 -5.59 -12.82
C MET A 15 -25.07 -5.89 -11.54
N ILE A 16 -24.96 -7.09 -10.95
CA ILE A 16 -25.62 -7.39 -9.67
C ILE A 16 -25.11 -6.48 -8.56
N TYR A 17 -23.78 -6.35 -8.41
CA TYR A 17 -23.20 -5.50 -7.38
C TYR A 17 -23.48 -4.01 -7.64
N HIS A 18 -23.54 -3.61 -8.90
CA HIS A 18 -23.94 -2.26 -9.28
C HIS A 18 -25.40 -1.99 -8.88
N SER A 19 -26.31 -2.93 -9.10
CA SER A 19 -27.69 -2.82 -8.64
C SER A 19 -27.77 -2.76 -7.11
N ILE A 20 -27.06 -3.63 -6.39
CA ILE A 20 -27.01 -3.61 -4.91
C ILE A 20 -26.49 -2.26 -4.41
N PHE A 21 -25.46 -1.71 -5.06
CA PHE A 21 -24.91 -0.39 -4.75
C PHE A 21 -25.96 0.71 -4.92
N VAL A 22 -26.61 0.77 -6.09
CA VAL A 22 -27.66 1.77 -6.38
C VAL A 22 -28.81 1.67 -5.37
N PHE A 23 -29.32 0.47 -5.10
CA PHE A 23 -30.37 0.26 -4.11
C PHE A 23 -29.91 0.64 -2.70
N SER A 24 -28.67 0.35 -2.32
CA SER A 24 -28.12 0.73 -1.01
C SER A 24 -28.09 2.25 -0.83
N VAL A 25 -27.73 2.99 -1.88
CA VAL A 25 -27.76 4.46 -1.88
C VAL A 25 -29.19 4.98 -1.75
N LEU A 26 -30.15 4.39 -2.47
CA LEU A 26 -31.59 4.76 -2.37
C LEU A 26 -32.15 4.54 -0.96
N PHE A 27 -31.72 3.47 -0.27
CA PHE A 27 -32.10 3.21 1.12
C PHE A 27 -31.25 3.98 2.15
N ASN A 28 -30.45 4.95 1.71
CA ASN A 28 -29.55 5.75 2.55
C ASN A 28 -28.63 4.89 3.43
N LYS A 29 -28.26 3.68 2.96
CA LYS A 29 -27.28 2.84 3.64
C LYS A 29 -25.90 3.43 3.42
N ARG A 30 -25.18 3.69 4.52
CA ARG A 30 -23.79 4.11 4.44
C ARG A 30 -22.93 2.97 3.91
N ILE A 31 -22.28 3.21 2.79
CA ILE A 31 -21.35 2.26 2.18
C ILE A 31 -19.98 2.53 2.80
N THR A 32 -19.56 1.63 3.69
CA THR A 32 -18.20 1.66 4.23
C THR A 32 -17.29 0.90 3.29
N TRP A 33 -16.29 1.58 2.73
CA TRP A 33 -15.20 0.93 2.03
C TRP A 33 -14.44 0.06 3.03
N GLY A 34 -14.49 -1.26 2.85
CA GLY A 34 -13.76 -2.20 3.69
C GLY A 34 -12.24 -1.98 3.61
N PRO A 35 -11.47 -2.50 4.58
CA PRO A 35 -10.02 -2.41 4.55
C PRO A 35 -9.47 -3.08 3.28
N GLN A 36 -8.67 -2.33 2.51
CA GLN A 36 -8.01 -2.86 1.32
C GLN A 36 -6.90 -3.84 1.75
N ASN A 37 -6.98 -5.09 1.30
CA ASN A 37 -5.90 -6.05 1.49
C ASN A 37 -4.69 -5.60 0.64
N ARG A 38 -3.58 -5.25 1.30
CA ARG A 38 -2.35 -4.78 0.65
C ARG A 38 -1.38 -5.91 0.31
N ASP A 39 -1.63 -7.10 0.84
CA ASP A 39 -0.86 -8.29 0.51
C ASP A 39 -1.48 -8.97 -0.71
N ALA A 40 -1.07 -8.56 -1.91
CA ALA A 40 -1.53 -9.13 -3.18
C ALA A 40 -1.31 -10.67 -3.25
N GLY A 41 -0.33 -11.18 -2.50
CA GLY A 41 -0.01 -12.60 -2.43
C GLY A 41 -0.91 -13.45 -1.51
N SER A 42 -1.62 -12.85 -0.54
CA SER A 42 -2.38 -13.64 0.45
C SER A 42 -3.72 -14.15 -0.09
N GLY A 43 -4.24 -13.56 -1.19
CA GLY A 43 -5.56 -13.86 -1.72
C GLY A 43 -6.68 -13.60 -0.69
N TYR A 44 -7.93 -13.66 -1.12
CA TYR A 44 -9.04 -13.63 -0.17
C TYR A 44 -9.29 -15.03 0.41
N HIS A 45 -9.70 -15.10 1.67
CA HIS A 45 -10.15 -16.35 2.28
C HIS A 45 -11.29 -16.95 1.45
N ILE A 46 -11.16 -18.22 1.07
CA ILE A 46 -12.12 -18.93 0.21
C ILE A 46 -13.52 -18.91 0.83
N SER A 47 -13.63 -19.02 2.16
CA SER A 47 -14.89 -18.93 2.89
C SER A 47 -15.61 -17.59 2.67
N TYR A 48 -14.87 -16.48 2.62
CA TYR A 48 -15.43 -15.16 2.36
C TYR A 48 -15.98 -15.07 0.93
N ILE A 49 -15.20 -15.54 -0.06
CA ILE A 49 -15.63 -15.58 -1.47
C ILE A 49 -16.91 -16.42 -1.61
N LEU A 50 -16.94 -17.62 -1.01
CA LEU A 50 -18.12 -18.48 -1.04
C LEU A 50 -19.32 -17.74 -0.46
N SER A 51 -19.21 -17.17 0.74
CA SER A 51 -20.32 -16.46 1.37
C SER A 51 -20.84 -15.28 0.55
N SER A 52 -19.96 -14.55 -0.16
CA SER A 52 -20.35 -13.39 -0.95
C SER A 52 -20.96 -13.74 -2.30
N PHE A 53 -20.52 -14.82 -2.95
CA PHE A 53 -20.92 -15.17 -4.32
C PHE A 53 -21.87 -16.37 -4.41
N PHE A 54 -22.14 -17.06 -3.30
CA PHE A 54 -23.07 -18.20 -3.27
C PHE A 54 -24.48 -17.82 -3.73
N GLY A 55 -25.00 -16.67 -3.27
CA GLY A 55 -26.31 -16.17 -3.71
C GLY A 55 -26.37 -15.89 -5.22
N VAL A 56 -25.28 -15.36 -5.80
CA VAL A 56 -25.15 -15.12 -7.25
C VAL A 56 -25.14 -16.44 -8.01
N THR A 57 -24.43 -17.45 -7.49
CA THR A 57 -24.35 -18.78 -8.12
C THR A 57 -25.72 -19.46 -8.14
N ILE A 58 -26.47 -19.41 -7.03
CA ILE A 58 -27.85 -19.91 -6.97
C ILE A 58 -28.74 -19.18 -7.98
N LEU A 59 -28.64 -17.85 -8.05
CA LEU A 59 -29.41 -17.04 -9.00
C LEU A 59 -29.12 -17.47 -10.46
N GLY A 60 -27.87 -17.85 -10.76
CA GLY A 60 -27.47 -18.44 -12.04
C GLY A 60 -28.20 -19.74 -12.37
N PHE A 61 -28.26 -20.69 -11.42
CA PHE A 61 -28.99 -21.94 -11.64
C PHE A 61 -30.50 -21.71 -11.79
N VAL A 62 -31.08 -20.83 -10.97
CA VAL A 62 -32.50 -20.51 -11.03
C VAL A 62 -32.85 -19.84 -12.37
N SER A 63 -32.04 -18.88 -12.83
CA SER A 63 -32.29 -18.19 -14.10
C SER A 63 -32.12 -19.12 -15.31
N ALA A 64 -31.15 -20.03 -15.26
CA ALA A 64 -30.99 -21.07 -16.27
C ALA A 64 -32.22 -21.98 -16.36
N TYR A 65 -32.74 -22.44 -15.21
CA TYR A 65 -33.93 -23.29 -15.13
C TYR A 65 -35.19 -22.58 -15.68
N ILE A 66 -35.41 -21.32 -15.29
CA ILE A 66 -36.55 -20.51 -15.76
C ILE A 66 -36.45 -20.31 -17.27
N SER A 67 -35.27 -19.94 -17.78
CA SER A 67 -35.06 -19.68 -19.21
C SER A 67 -35.30 -20.95 -20.03
N TYR A 68 -34.80 -22.09 -19.57
CA TYR A 68 -35.02 -23.39 -20.20
C TYR A 68 -36.50 -23.77 -20.25
N SER A 69 -37.24 -23.49 -19.17
CA SER A 69 -38.67 -23.82 -19.07
C SER A 69 -39.55 -22.99 -20.01
N HIS A 70 -39.12 -21.77 -20.38
CA HIS A 70 -39.92 -20.89 -21.22
C HIS A 70 -39.66 -21.08 -22.72
N SER A 71 -38.39 -21.09 -23.14
CA SER A 71 -38.03 -21.28 -24.55
C SER A 71 -36.54 -21.57 -24.70
N THR A 72 -36.21 -22.55 -25.55
CA THR A 72 -34.82 -22.86 -25.92
C THR A 72 -34.09 -21.66 -26.52
N MET A 73 -34.80 -20.78 -27.24
CA MET A 73 -34.20 -19.57 -27.83
C MET A 73 -33.74 -18.58 -26.75
N LEU A 74 -34.56 -18.34 -25.73
CA LEU A 74 -34.20 -17.46 -24.62
C LEU A 74 -33.03 -18.04 -23.82
N PHE A 75 -33.05 -19.35 -23.57
CA PHE A 75 -31.99 -20.05 -22.87
C PHE A 75 -30.62 -19.86 -23.55
N LEU A 76 -30.57 -19.97 -24.88
CA LEU A 76 -29.35 -19.75 -25.66
C LEU A 76 -28.91 -18.29 -25.68
N LEU A 77 -29.84 -17.34 -25.76
CA LEU A 77 -29.51 -15.91 -25.78
C LEU A 77 -28.96 -15.43 -24.42
N THR A 78 -29.50 -15.95 -23.31
CA THR A 78 -29.08 -15.58 -21.96
C THR A 78 -27.91 -16.41 -21.44
N MET A 79 -27.36 -17.34 -22.25
CA MET A 79 -26.19 -18.16 -21.95
C MET A 79 -25.08 -17.39 -21.24
N PRO A 80 -24.55 -16.27 -21.77
CA PRO A 80 -23.42 -15.60 -21.16
C PRO A 80 -23.73 -15.06 -19.75
N ILE A 81 -24.99 -14.75 -19.48
CA ILE A 81 -25.45 -14.16 -18.22
C ILE A 81 -25.46 -15.22 -17.12
N TRP A 82 -26.23 -16.30 -17.32
CA TRP A 82 -26.37 -17.32 -16.29
C TRP A 82 -25.10 -18.16 -16.15
N ILE A 83 -24.33 -18.38 -17.23
CA ILE A 83 -23.00 -18.99 -17.17
C ILE A 83 -22.06 -18.11 -16.34
N GLY A 84 -22.05 -16.79 -16.57
CA GLY A 84 -21.26 -15.86 -15.77
C GLY A 84 -21.59 -15.94 -14.28
N TRP A 85 -22.87 -16.03 -13.93
CA TRP A 85 -23.31 -16.15 -12.53
C TRP A 85 -22.95 -17.50 -11.90
N ILE A 86 -23.11 -18.62 -12.61
CA ILE A 86 -22.72 -19.95 -12.11
C ILE A 86 -21.19 -20.02 -11.90
N LEU A 87 -20.42 -19.43 -12.82
CA LEU A 87 -18.96 -19.40 -12.73
C LEU A 87 -18.42 -18.26 -11.84
N ALA A 88 -19.26 -17.52 -11.12
CA ALA A 88 -18.81 -16.38 -10.33
C ALA A 88 -17.73 -16.74 -9.30
N ILE A 89 -17.91 -17.85 -8.58
CA ILE A 89 -16.95 -18.34 -7.57
C ILE A 89 -15.58 -18.69 -8.20
N PRO A 90 -15.49 -19.59 -9.20
CA PRO A 90 -14.19 -19.93 -9.79
C PRO A 90 -13.54 -18.73 -10.50
N LEU A 91 -14.33 -17.85 -11.13
CA LEU A 91 -13.82 -16.65 -11.79
C LEU A 91 -13.13 -15.71 -10.80
N VAL A 92 -13.75 -15.47 -9.64
CA VAL A 92 -13.20 -14.61 -8.59
C VAL A 92 -11.99 -15.24 -7.91
N LEU A 93 -11.98 -16.56 -7.71
CA LEU A 93 -10.82 -17.28 -7.17
C LEU A 93 -9.61 -17.19 -8.12
N PHE A 94 -9.87 -17.24 -9.42
CA PHE A 94 -8.83 -17.13 -10.44
C PHE A 94 -8.24 -15.71 -10.50
N THR A 95 -9.09 -14.68 -10.45
CA THR A 95 -8.68 -13.27 -10.52
C THR A 95 -8.20 -12.69 -9.18
N GLY A 96 -8.64 -13.25 -8.06
CA GLY A 96 -8.36 -12.72 -6.71
C GLY A 96 -6.99 -13.08 -6.16
N LYS A 97 -6.21 -13.90 -6.86
CA LYS A 97 -4.81 -14.20 -6.52
C LYS A 97 -3.90 -13.67 -7.62
N GLU A 98 -2.74 -13.15 -7.24
CA GLU A 98 -1.67 -12.89 -8.20
C GLU A 98 -1.25 -14.22 -8.84
N GLN A 99 -1.76 -14.50 -10.03
CA GLN A 99 -1.46 -15.71 -10.78
C GLN A 99 -0.05 -15.58 -11.36
N LYS A 100 0.98 -15.87 -10.56
CA LYS A 100 2.40 -15.83 -10.99
C LYS A 100 2.66 -16.59 -12.30
N VAL A 101 1.87 -17.63 -12.56
CA VAL A 101 2.00 -18.49 -13.77
C VAL A 101 1.39 -17.82 -15.02
N LEU A 102 0.33 -17.02 -14.85
CA LEU A 102 -0.35 -16.33 -15.96
C LEU A 102 0.11 -14.88 -16.13
N GLY A 103 0.76 -14.28 -15.14
CA GLY A 103 1.34 -12.93 -15.23
C GLY A 103 2.45 -12.80 -16.29
N LYS A 104 2.93 -13.93 -16.83
CA LYS A 104 3.85 -13.96 -17.98
C LYS A 104 3.13 -13.86 -19.34
N ILE A 105 1.83 -14.15 -19.39
CA ILE A 105 0.98 -14.14 -20.60
C ILE A 105 0.02 -12.95 -20.57
N LEU A 106 -0.58 -12.66 -19.42
CA LEU A 106 -1.26 -11.41 -19.12
C LEU A 106 -0.22 -10.45 -18.58
N ASP A 107 0.48 -9.79 -19.49
CA ASP A 107 1.53 -8.84 -19.18
C ASP A 107 1.06 -7.84 -18.11
N SER A 108 1.54 -7.99 -16.89
CA SER A 108 1.25 -7.08 -15.77
C SER A 108 2.13 -5.82 -15.81
N SER A 109 2.84 -5.57 -16.91
CA SER A 109 3.71 -4.40 -17.12
C SER A 109 3.00 -3.05 -17.04
N PHE A 110 1.68 -3.00 -16.79
CA PHE A 110 0.99 -1.76 -16.46
C PHE A 110 1.52 -1.11 -15.16
N TRP A 111 2.18 -1.89 -14.29
CA TRP A 111 2.83 -1.37 -13.08
C TRP A 111 4.27 -1.87 -12.97
N ASN A 112 5.23 -0.98 -13.28
CA ASN A 112 6.65 -1.25 -13.09
C ASN A 112 7.10 -0.58 -11.78
N PRO A 113 7.08 -1.28 -10.63
CA PRO A 113 7.67 -0.75 -9.42
C PRO A 113 9.15 -0.46 -9.69
N ASN A 114 9.68 0.57 -9.03
CA ASN A 114 11.10 0.82 -9.10
C ASN A 114 11.85 -0.25 -8.26
N LEU A 115 12.08 -1.41 -8.89
CA LEU A 115 12.75 -2.56 -8.31
C LEU A 115 14.15 -2.21 -7.80
N SER A 116 14.82 -1.25 -8.42
CA SER A 116 16.15 -0.81 -7.98
C SER A 116 16.13 -0.14 -6.60
N LEU A 117 15.08 0.62 -6.29
CA LEU A 117 14.91 1.24 -4.97
C LEU A 117 14.58 0.21 -3.90
N ILE A 118 13.69 -0.73 -4.22
CA ILE A 118 13.31 -1.80 -3.29
C ILE A 118 14.53 -2.66 -2.98
N HIS A 119 15.29 -3.05 -3.99
CA HIS A 119 16.49 -3.86 -3.80
C HIS A 119 17.56 -3.13 -3.00
N ARG A 120 17.78 -1.83 -3.27
CA ARG A 120 18.71 -1.00 -2.50
C ARG A 120 18.30 -0.91 -1.03
N LEU A 121 17.03 -0.66 -0.74
CA LEU A 121 16.55 -0.64 0.63
C LEU A 121 16.72 -2.01 1.30
N GLU A 122 16.42 -3.09 0.60
CA GLU A 122 16.60 -4.44 1.14
C GLU A 122 18.07 -4.76 1.41
N GLU A 123 18.97 -4.36 0.52
CA GLU A 123 20.42 -4.49 0.70
C GLU A 123 20.89 -3.68 1.91
N GLU A 124 20.45 -2.42 2.05
CA GLU A 124 20.76 -1.55 3.20
C GLU A 124 20.22 -2.12 4.53
N LEU A 125 19.04 -2.76 4.53
CA LEU A 125 18.51 -3.43 5.71
C LEU A 125 19.35 -4.66 6.09
N ARG A 126 19.79 -5.43 5.08
CA ARG A 126 20.64 -6.63 5.28
C ARG A 126 22.04 -6.27 5.77
N THR A 127 22.67 -5.23 5.23
CA THR A 127 24.00 -4.77 5.65
C THR A 127 24.00 -4.31 7.11
N HIS A 128 22.93 -3.67 7.56
CA HIS A 128 22.89 -3.02 8.88
C HIS A 128 22.48 -3.92 10.06
N LYS A 129 22.36 -5.25 9.91
CA LYS A 129 21.89 -6.22 10.94
C LYS A 129 20.59 -5.76 11.66
N ASN A 130 19.47 -6.43 11.37
CA ASN A 130 18.13 -6.13 11.89
C ASN A 130 18.02 -5.83 13.40
N SER A 131 18.91 -6.39 14.25
CA SER A 131 18.94 -6.13 15.69
C SER A 131 19.12 -4.64 16.05
N TYR A 132 19.73 -3.82 15.17
CA TYR A 132 19.86 -2.39 15.42
C TYR A 132 18.60 -1.58 15.09
N LEU A 133 17.74 -2.11 14.22
CA LEU A 133 16.51 -1.45 13.77
C LEU A 133 15.36 -1.68 14.73
N GLU A 134 15.32 -2.84 15.38
CA GLU A 134 14.23 -3.27 16.24
C GLU A 134 14.00 -2.25 17.38
N GLY A 135 12.79 -1.67 17.41
CA GLY A 135 12.42 -0.61 18.36
C GLY A 135 12.92 0.80 18.04
N ARG A 136 13.76 0.99 17.00
CA ARG A 136 14.32 2.28 16.56
C ARG A 136 13.92 2.68 15.14
N GLU A 137 13.00 1.95 14.52
CA GLU A 137 12.52 2.12 13.15
C GLU A 137 12.14 3.58 12.81
N PHE A 138 11.44 4.25 13.73
CA PHE A 138 11.04 5.65 13.54
C PHE A 138 12.22 6.61 13.44
N PHE A 139 13.30 6.37 14.20
CA PHE A 139 14.50 7.19 14.10
C PHE A 139 15.13 7.06 12.71
N PHE A 140 15.26 5.83 12.20
CA PHE A 140 15.83 5.60 10.88
C PHE A 140 14.96 6.17 9.77
N ALA A 141 13.64 6.02 9.85
CA ALA A 141 12.71 6.54 8.85
C ALA A 141 12.69 8.09 8.78
N LEU A 142 12.92 8.76 9.92
CA LEU A 142 12.82 10.22 10.03
C LEU A 142 14.17 10.96 9.94
N ILE A 143 15.20 10.44 10.61
CA ILE A 143 16.43 11.18 10.91
C ILE A 143 17.63 10.64 10.15
N HIS A 144 17.71 9.34 9.88
CA HIS A 144 18.89 8.78 9.22
C HIS A 144 18.97 9.22 7.74
N PRO A 145 20.13 9.69 7.25
CA PRO A 145 20.25 10.25 5.90
C PRO A 145 19.89 9.27 4.79
N VAL A 146 20.39 8.03 4.87
CA VAL A 146 20.13 6.98 3.86
C VAL A 146 18.68 6.51 3.90
N PHE A 147 18.24 5.90 5.01
CA PHE A 147 16.87 5.38 5.16
C PHE A 147 15.77 6.42 4.92
N ARG A 148 15.92 7.67 5.38
CA ARG A 148 14.94 8.72 5.08
C ARG A 148 14.86 9.01 3.58
N ASN A 149 16.00 9.05 2.88
CA ASN A 149 16.02 9.32 1.45
C ASN A 149 15.34 8.18 0.67
N GLU A 150 15.62 6.93 1.02
CA GLU A 150 14.93 5.77 0.45
C GLU A 150 13.43 5.80 0.74
N HIS A 151 13.05 6.08 2.00
CA HIS A 151 11.64 6.24 2.39
C HIS A 151 10.93 7.33 1.57
N LYS A 152 11.58 8.47 1.38
CA LYS A 152 11.08 9.59 0.56
C LYS A 152 10.92 9.20 -0.90
N GLN A 153 11.86 8.45 -1.47
CA GLN A 153 11.79 8.00 -2.86
C GLN A 153 10.68 6.96 -3.07
N LEU A 154 10.50 6.04 -2.12
CA LEU A 154 9.44 5.01 -2.17
C LEU A 154 8.03 5.60 -2.06
N GLN A 155 7.86 6.77 -1.44
CA GLN A 155 6.58 7.48 -1.44
C GLN A 155 6.18 8.06 -2.81
N GLY A 156 7.13 8.15 -3.74
CA GLY A 156 6.94 8.71 -5.07
C GLY A 156 6.73 10.23 -5.07
N ASN A 157 6.15 10.73 -6.16
CA ASN A 157 5.91 12.16 -6.38
C ASN A 157 4.49 12.56 -6.00
N LYS A 158 4.08 12.26 -4.76
CA LYS A 158 2.80 12.76 -4.24
C LYS A 158 2.92 14.26 -4.00
N GLN A 159 2.16 15.06 -4.74
CA GLN A 159 1.97 16.47 -4.43
C GLN A 159 1.05 16.57 -3.21
N TYR A 160 1.61 16.99 -2.08
CA TYR A 160 0.82 17.39 -0.93
C TYR A 160 0.55 18.89 -0.97
N GLN A 161 -0.54 19.32 -0.33
CA GLN A 161 -0.84 20.74 -0.21
C GLN A 161 0.27 21.42 0.60
N SER A 162 0.90 22.43 -0.02
CA SER A 162 2.09 23.12 0.50
C SER A 162 1.88 23.90 1.79
N LYS A 163 0.62 24.11 2.19
CA LYS A 163 0.30 24.87 3.41
C LYS A 163 0.14 23.91 4.58
N LEU A 164 1.22 23.79 5.35
CA LEU A 164 1.19 23.15 6.66
C LEU A 164 0.06 23.77 7.50
N SER A 165 -0.85 22.92 7.98
CA SER A 165 -1.83 23.36 8.97
C SER A 165 -1.10 23.61 10.29
N LYS A 166 -1.50 24.65 11.04
CA LYS A 166 -0.91 25.01 12.34
C LYS A 166 -0.82 23.81 13.29
N SER A 167 -1.87 22.99 13.35
CA SER A 167 -1.90 21.76 14.14
C SER A 167 -0.79 20.77 13.75
N THR A 168 -0.40 20.72 12.48
CA THR A 168 0.67 19.82 12.03
C THR A 168 2.05 20.36 12.38
N GLU A 169 2.23 21.68 12.46
CA GLU A 169 3.47 22.27 12.97
C GLU A 169 3.63 22.00 14.47
N GLU A 170 2.55 22.12 15.24
CA GLU A 170 2.49 21.75 16.67
C GLU A 170 2.83 20.26 16.87
N ASP A 171 2.29 19.37 16.03
CA ASP A 171 2.63 17.94 16.06
C ASP A 171 4.13 17.69 15.82
N LEU A 172 4.76 18.44 14.90
CA LEU A 172 6.20 18.33 14.61
C LEU A 172 7.06 18.80 15.79
N GLU A 173 6.67 19.89 16.46
CA GLU A 173 7.36 20.38 17.65
C GLU A 173 7.21 19.42 18.83
N THR A 174 6.00 18.88 19.01
CA THR A 174 5.72 17.85 20.00
C THR A 174 6.58 16.61 19.74
N LEU A 175 6.70 16.17 18.49
CA LEU A 175 7.54 15.03 18.10
C LEU A 175 9.03 15.27 18.38
N LEU A 176 9.52 16.49 18.19
CA LEU A 176 10.92 16.86 18.44
C LEU A 176 11.25 16.86 19.94
N HIS A 177 10.39 17.47 20.75
CA HIS A 177 10.63 17.72 22.17
C HIS A 177 10.21 16.56 23.08
N GLN A 178 9.07 15.92 22.78
CA GLN A 178 8.45 14.91 23.65
C GLN A 178 8.60 13.48 23.09
N GLY A 179 8.86 13.34 21.80
CA GLY A 179 9.13 12.05 21.14
C GLY A 179 7.89 11.38 20.53
N PRO A 180 8.07 10.23 19.86
CA PRO A 180 7.03 9.58 19.07
C PRO A 180 5.89 8.96 19.89
N LYS A 181 6.12 8.56 21.15
CA LYS A 181 5.11 7.87 21.98
C LYS A 181 3.95 8.77 22.45
N VAL A 182 4.17 10.08 22.49
CA VAL A 182 3.15 11.03 22.97
C VAL A 182 2.12 11.35 21.89
N LEU A 183 2.49 11.19 20.62
CA LEU A 183 1.64 11.54 19.50
C LEU A 183 0.62 10.43 19.19
N GLU A 184 -0.58 10.82 18.77
CA GLU A 184 -1.58 9.86 18.29
C GLU A 184 -1.06 9.13 17.04
N ARG A 185 -1.32 7.82 16.93
CA ARG A 185 -0.90 6.99 15.79
C ARG A 185 -1.32 7.59 14.45
N LYS A 186 -2.50 8.23 14.39
CA LYS A 186 -3.02 8.88 13.18
C LYS A 186 -2.14 10.06 12.74
N SER A 187 -1.75 10.93 13.68
CA SER A 187 -0.87 12.07 13.41
C SER A 187 0.54 11.60 13.02
N LEU A 188 1.05 10.55 13.67
CA LEU A 188 2.34 9.96 13.31
C LEU A 188 2.34 9.41 11.88
N LEU A 189 1.31 8.63 11.52
CA LEU A 189 1.17 8.13 10.14
C LEU A 189 0.99 9.27 9.13
N LYS A 190 0.31 10.35 9.50
CA LYS A 190 0.19 11.54 8.66
C LYS A 190 1.55 12.16 8.37
N ILE A 191 2.41 12.31 9.40
CA ILE A 191 3.79 12.80 9.25
C ILE A 191 4.60 11.87 8.36
N LEU A 192 4.57 10.57 8.63
CA LEU A 192 5.35 9.59 7.84
C LEU A 192 4.88 9.51 6.38
N SER A 193 3.59 9.69 6.11
CA SER A 193 3.04 9.59 4.75
C SER A 193 3.26 10.84 3.88
N ASN A 194 3.70 11.95 4.48
CA ASN A 194 3.83 13.23 3.79
C ASN A 194 5.30 13.63 3.66
N ARG A 195 5.75 13.72 2.40
CA ARG A 195 7.11 14.10 2.01
C ARG A 195 7.56 15.47 2.53
N GLU A 196 6.70 16.48 2.49
CA GLU A 196 7.04 17.83 2.94
C GLU A 196 7.23 17.88 4.46
N LEU A 197 6.42 17.10 5.21
CA LEU A 197 6.55 16.98 6.66
C LEU A 197 7.85 16.26 7.05
N LEU A 198 8.22 15.22 6.30
CA LEU A 198 9.49 14.52 6.49
C LEU A 198 10.69 15.46 6.28
N ASP A 199 10.68 16.25 5.21
CA ASP A 199 11.75 17.22 4.92
C ASP A 199 11.81 18.33 5.98
N SER A 200 10.64 18.86 6.36
CA SER A 200 10.52 19.92 7.38
C SER A 200 11.00 19.43 8.74
N PHE A 201 10.58 18.23 9.16
CA PHE A 201 11.02 17.62 10.41
C PHE A 201 12.52 17.35 10.40
N TYR A 202 13.05 16.79 9.31
CA TYR A 202 14.48 16.54 9.17
C TYR A 202 15.29 17.83 9.31
N GLN A 203 14.90 18.90 8.60
CA GLN A 203 15.56 20.20 8.72
C GLN A 203 15.49 20.75 10.15
N LYS A 204 14.31 20.71 10.78
CA LYS A 204 14.14 21.15 12.18
C LYS A 204 14.99 20.33 13.15
N PHE A 205 15.04 19.01 12.97
CA PHE A 205 15.82 18.11 13.82
C PHE A 205 17.31 18.47 13.78
N TRP A 206 17.88 18.65 12.59
CA TRP A 206 19.31 18.95 12.44
C TRP A 206 19.70 20.41 12.74
N THR A 207 18.76 21.36 12.64
CA THR A 207 18.99 22.76 13.05
C THR A 207 18.77 22.99 14.54
N SER A 208 17.98 22.12 15.20
CA SER A 208 17.73 22.19 16.63
C SER A 208 18.96 21.78 17.45
N LYS A 209 19.08 22.37 18.65
CA LYS A 209 20.15 22.01 19.56
C LYS A 209 19.87 20.67 20.25
N LYS A 210 20.93 19.96 20.65
CA LYS A 210 20.81 18.64 21.27
C LYS A 210 20.07 18.68 22.61
N GLU A 211 20.08 19.80 23.31
CA GLU A 211 19.41 19.95 24.61
C GLU A 211 17.89 19.85 24.47
N THR A 212 17.34 20.32 23.35
CA THR A 212 15.90 20.36 23.08
C THR A 212 15.31 19.04 22.60
N TRP A 213 16.13 18.05 22.28
CA TRP A 213 15.65 16.74 21.83
C TRP A 213 15.01 15.95 22.97
N ALA A 214 13.96 15.18 22.63
CA ALA A 214 13.38 14.18 23.51
C ALA A 214 14.44 13.17 24.02
N SER A 215 14.18 12.60 25.20
CA SER A 215 15.05 11.60 25.82
C SER A 215 15.29 10.39 24.92
N GLU A 216 14.25 9.92 24.21
CA GLU A 216 14.33 8.79 23.29
C GLU A 216 15.32 9.07 22.15
N TRP A 217 15.24 10.25 21.53
CA TRP A 217 16.18 10.65 20.46
C TRP A 217 17.63 10.72 20.96
N LYS A 218 17.84 11.21 22.18
CA LYS A 218 19.18 11.29 22.79
C LYS A 218 19.78 9.91 23.06
N THR A 219 18.99 8.97 23.55
CA THR A 219 19.44 7.58 23.81
C THR A 219 19.85 6.92 22.50
N VAL A 220 18.96 6.96 21.50
CA VAL A 220 19.22 6.39 20.18
C VAL A 220 20.44 7.04 19.52
N TRP A 221 20.58 8.37 19.63
CA TRP A 221 21.72 9.10 19.08
C TRP A 221 23.07 8.69 19.72
N LYS A 222 23.11 8.47 21.04
CA LYS A 222 24.33 8.05 21.75
C LYS A 222 24.76 6.64 21.35
N GLU A 223 23.82 5.75 21.08
CA GLU A 223 24.10 4.36 20.71
C GLU A 223 24.62 4.23 19.26
N ILE A 224 24.19 5.12 18.36
CA ILE A 224 24.49 5.04 16.92
C ILE A 224 25.81 5.74 16.55
N ASN A 225 26.23 6.77 17.29
CA ASN A 225 27.38 7.61 16.92
C ASN A 225 28.68 7.06 17.54
N PRO A 226 29.58 6.38 16.78
CA PRO A 226 30.09 6.86 15.49
C PRO A 226 30.14 5.85 14.31
N SER A 227 29.63 4.63 14.42
CA SER A 227 29.84 3.58 13.39
C SER A 227 28.86 3.62 12.21
N PHE A 228 27.77 4.39 12.30
CA PHE A 228 26.62 4.25 11.38
C PHE A 228 26.39 5.43 10.43
N PHE A 229 26.90 6.62 10.76
CA PHE A 229 26.91 7.69 9.78
C PHE A 229 28.04 7.41 8.80
N PRO A 230 27.83 7.51 7.48
CA PRO A 230 28.92 7.39 6.52
C PRO A 230 29.99 8.39 6.94
N SER A 231 31.10 7.86 7.48
CA SER A 231 32.24 8.70 7.81
C SER A 231 32.59 9.45 6.53
N ILE A 232 32.73 10.77 6.63
CA ILE A 232 33.29 11.57 5.54
C ILE A 232 34.78 11.21 5.47
N SER A 233 35.10 9.97 5.08
CA SER A 233 36.46 9.47 4.93
C SER A 233 36.65 9.09 3.47
N ASN A 234 36.67 10.12 2.60
CA ASN A 234 37.37 10.09 1.31
C ASN A 234 37.44 11.47 0.63
N SER A 235 37.72 12.55 1.38
CA SER A 235 38.09 13.85 0.76
C SER A 235 39.51 14.33 1.09
N LYS A 236 40.31 13.55 1.83
CA LYS A 236 41.74 13.84 2.07
C LYS A 236 42.63 12.85 1.31
N LYS A 237 42.67 12.96 -0.02
CA LYS A 237 43.77 12.41 -0.82
C LYS A 237 43.99 13.11 -2.16
N ASN A 238 43.83 14.44 -2.21
CA ASN A 238 44.25 15.25 -3.36
C ASN A 238 45.08 16.50 -3.02
N ASP A 239 45.53 16.66 -1.75
CA ASP A 239 46.56 17.64 -1.40
C ASP A 239 47.85 16.90 -1.05
N SER A 240 48.65 16.56 -2.06
CA SER A 240 50.11 16.41 -1.96
C SER A 240 50.73 15.98 -3.28
N SER A 241 51.06 16.97 -4.10
CA SER A 241 52.32 16.95 -4.87
C SER A 241 52.62 18.33 -5.47
N PRO A 242 53.48 19.13 -4.82
CA PRO A 242 54.36 20.04 -5.52
C PRO A 242 55.60 19.25 -5.98
N GLN A 243 55.81 19.19 -7.30
CA GLN A 243 57.13 19.11 -7.92
C GLN A 243 57.17 20.12 -9.05
#